data_AF-A0A174NAI9-F1
#
_entry.id   AF-A0A174NAI9-F1
#
_cell.length_a   1.000
_cell.length_b   1.000
_cell.length_c   1.000
_cell.angle_alpha   90.00
_cell.angle_beta   90.00
_cell.angle_gamma   90.00
#
_symmetry.space_group_name_H-M   'P 1'
#
loop_
_entity.id
_entity.type
_entity.pdbx_description
1 polymer ?
#
loop_
_entity_poly.entity_id
_entity_poly.type
_entity_poly.pdbx_seq_one_letter_code
_entity_poly.pdbx_strand_id
1 'polypeptide(L)'
;MTIKLSKRLFLAAAILCVLLRCALKFISIDPDTGYYEGYDALVLLFNLLLTVSTAALIVLPMLKRTSEIRCVCFGSAARLFSILSGAALLLFAAGRISASIAEISSVSDASPLAFLFSTLGVFVFMGIVPALSGGILIAVGLRARGQSGAGGMNGWLLLVLLVWQVAQLLVTFMDFTAVRHVSDQMLAVMSMVLGAPFFLAHGRVLSGIGHDKGVRQLAAFGLPFALLSLTLSIPSIAASLAGRAFPFGLPLTGSVLYLCLGLYAASLGLSIQRKAAHAAGEAN
;
A
#
# COMPACT_ATOMS: atom_id res chain seq x y z
N MET A 1 0.72 10.67 24.07
CA MET A 1 0.01 9.40 24.43
C MET A 1 -0.58 8.69 23.20
N THR A 2 -1.34 9.37 22.34
CA THR A 2 -2.01 8.78 21.16
C THR A 2 -1.08 8.10 20.16
N ILE A 3 0.10 8.66 19.85
CA ILE A 3 1.05 8.04 18.90
C ILE A 3 1.55 6.67 19.41
N LYS A 4 1.90 6.58 20.70
CA LYS A 4 2.33 5.31 21.29
C LYS A 4 1.19 4.27 21.27
N LEU A 5 -0.05 4.72 21.50
CA LEU A 5 -1.24 3.88 21.42
C LEU A 5 -1.48 3.37 19.99
N SER A 6 -1.47 4.24 18.98
CA SER A 6 -1.66 3.85 17.57
C SER A 6 -0.59 2.85 17.10
N LYS A 7 0.66 2.99 17.54
CA LYS A 7 1.74 2.03 17.22
C LYS A 7 1.51 0.66 17.85
N ARG A 8 1.12 0.62 19.12
CA ARG A 8 0.81 -0.65 19.84
C ARG A 8 -0.43 -1.32 19.25
N LEU A 9 -1.47 -0.54 18.97
CA LEU A 9 -2.69 -1.01 18.32
C LEU A 9 -2.37 -1.61 16.96
N PHE A 10 -1.57 -0.92 16.14
CA PHE A 10 -1.14 -1.43 14.84
C PHE A 10 -0.39 -2.77 14.96
N LEU A 11 0.59 -2.88 15.86
CA LEU A 11 1.35 -4.13 16.03
C LEU A 11 0.45 -5.30 16.46
N ALA A 12 -0.43 -5.08 17.43
CA ALA A 12 -1.36 -6.11 17.90
C ALA A 12 -2.35 -6.51 16.81
N ALA A 13 -2.95 -5.52 16.13
CA ALA A 13 -3.90 -5.76 15.04
C ALA A 13 -3.23 -6.46 13.84
N ALA A 14 -2.01 -6.06 13.46
CA ALA A 14 -1.30 -6.68 12.35
C ALA A 14 -1.02 -8.15 12.62
N ILE A 15 -0.54 -8.50 13.83
CA ILE A 15 -0.30 -9.90 14.20
C ILE A 15 -1.61 -10.68 14.17
N LEU A 16 -2.65 -10.19 14.85
CA LEU A 16 -3.90 -10.92 15.00
C LEU A 16 -4.65 -11.06 13.66
N CYS A 17 -4.76 -9.98 12.87
CA CYS A 17 -5.43 -10.01 11.56
C CYS A 17 -4.68 -10.90 10.57
N VAL A 18 -3.34 -10.84 10.52
CA VAL A 18 -2.56 -11.69 9.61
C VAL A 18 -2.68 -13.16 9.97
N LEU A 19 -2.54 -13.51 11.25
CA LEU A 19 -2.66 -14.90 11.70
C LEU A 19 -4.07 -15.45 11.44
N LEU A 20 -5.10 -14.68 11.79
CA LEU A 20 -6.48 -15.09 11.57
C LEU A 20 -6.80 -15.21 10.08
N ARG A 21 -6.30 -14.29 9.24
CA ARG A 21 -6.49 -14.34 7.79
C ARG A 21 -5.76 -15.52 7.16
N CYS A 22 -4.54 -15.85 7.62
CA CYS A 22 -3.84 -17.07 7.25
C CYS A 22 -4.70 -18.30 7.56
N ALA A 23 -5.16 -18.44 8.81
CA ALA A 23 -6.00 -19.56 9.22
C ALA A 23 -7.26 -19.68 8.35
N LEU A 24 -7.98 -18.58 8.13
CA LEU A 24 -9.16 -18.55 7.27
C LEU A 24 -8.84 -18.97 5.82
N LYS A 25 -7.71 -18.53 5.27
CA LYS A 25 -7.31 -18.88 3.89
C LYS A 25 -6.98 -20.38 3.73
N PHE A 26 -6.61 -21.06 4.81
CA PHE A 26 -6.34 -22.50 4.78
C PHE A 26 -7.54 -23.38 5.14
N ILE A 27 -8.44 -22.89 5.99
CA ILE A 27 -9.52 -23.70 6.59
C ILE A 27 -10.89 -23.40 5.99
N SER A 28 -11.13 -22.14 5.58
CA SER A 28 -12.47 -21.64 5.26
C SER A 28 -12.56 -21.03 3.86
N ILE A 29 -11.47 -20.77 3.14
CA ILE A 29 -11.59 -20.27 1.77
C ILE A 29 -11.45 -21.39 0.77
N ASP A 30 -12.50 -21.56 -0.04
CA ASP A 30 -12.50 -22.44 -1.19
C ASP A 30 -11.45 -21.98 -2.23
N PRO A 31 -10.47 -22.84 -2.59
CA PRO A 31 -9.48 -22.55 -3.62
C PRO A 31 -10.05 -22.19 -4.98
N ASP A 32 -11.18 -22.79 -5.37
CA ASP A 32 -11.72 -22.66 -6.72
C ASP A 32 -12.50 -21.36 -6.88
N THR A 33 -13.34 -21.03 -5.91
CA THR A 33 -14.20 -19.84 -5.97
C THR A 33 -13.64 -18.62 -5.24
N GLY A 34 -12.77 -18.81 -4.25
CA GLY A 34 -12.28 -17.75 -3.37
C GLY A 34 -13.32 -17.28 -2.33
N TYR A 35 -14.41 -18.02 -2.15
CA TYR A 35 -15.45 -17.75 -1.15
C TYR A 35 -15.14 -18.35 0.20
N TYR A 36 -15.73 -17.75 1.24
CA TYR A 36 -15.76 -18.36 2.56
C TYR A 36 -16.78 -19.50 2.59
N GLU A 37 -16.31 -20.68 2.93
CA GLU A 37 -17.09 -21.86 3.28
C GLU A 37 -17.02 -22.07 4.80
N GLY A 38 -18.17 -21.93 5.45
CA GLY A 38 -18.32 -22.13 6.88
C GLY A 38 -17.52 -21.18 7.76
N TYR A 39 -17.48 -21.48 9.06
CA TYR A 39 -16.77 -20.70 10.08
C TYR A 39 -17.20 -19.22 10.16
N ASP A 40 -18.50 -18.94 9.97
CA ASP A 40 -19.07 -17.59 9.95
C ASP A 40 -18.64 -16.73 11.14
N ALA A 41 -18.51 -17.32 12.33
CA ALA A 41 -18.06 -16.61 13.53
C ALA A 41 -16.60 -16.12 13.41
N LEU A 42 -15.69 -16.91 12.84
CA LEU A 42 -14.29 -16.51 12.63
C LEU A 42 -14.18 -15.48 11.51
N VAL A 43 -14.98 -15.63 10.45
CA VAL A 43 -15.07 -14.64 9.35
C VAL A 43 -15.59 -13.30 9.88
N LEU A 44 -16.65 -13.31 10.69
CA LEU A 44 -17.19 -12.12 11.35
C LEU A 44 -16.16 -11.49 12.29
N LEU A 45 -15.50 -12.30 13.12
CA LEU A 45 -14.46 -11.83 14.03
C LEU A 45 -13.32 -11.14 13.27
N PHE A 46 -12.85 -11.74 12.19
CA PHE A 46 -11.82 -11.17 11.33
C PHE A 46 -12.25 -9.82 10.75
N ASN A 47 -13.43 -9.76 10.13
CA ASN A 47 -13.93 -8.55 9.48
C ASN A 47 -14.17 -7.42 10.50
N LEU A 48 -14.71 -7.75 11.68
CA LEU A 48 -14.93 -6.77 12.75
C LEU A 48 -13.61 -6.26 13.31
N LEU A 49 -12.67 -7.16 13.62
CA LEU A 49 -11.34 -6.80 14.11
C LEU A 49 -10.61 -5.89 13.12
N LEU A 50 -10.61 -6.25 11.83
CA LEU A 50 -9.93 -5.50 10.78
C LEU A 50 -10.56 -4.12 10.62
N THR A 51 -11.89 -4.04 10.57
CA THR A 51 -12.65 -2.80 10.38
C THR A 51 -12.48 -1.86 11.56
N VAL A 52 -12.66 -2.36 12.79
CA VAL A 52 -12.50 -1.56 14.03
C VAL A 52 -11.07 -1.08 14.18
N SER A 53 -10.07 -1.94 13.93
CA SER A 53 -8.66 -1.56 14.01
C SER A 53 -8.30 -0.50 12.96
N THR A 54 -8.77 -0.67 11.73
CA THR A 54 -8.55 0.27 10.63
C THR A 54 -9.19 1.63 10.94
N ALA A 55 -10.45 1.64 11.37
CA ALA A 55 -11.15 2.86 11.76
C ALA A 55 -10.46 3.57 12.94
N ALA A 56 -10.08 2.83 13.98
CA ALA A 56 -9.37 3.38 15.13
C ALA A 56 -8.01 3.99 14.74
N LEU A 57 -7.26 3.33 13.86
CA LEU A 57 -5.99 3.83 13.35
C LEU A 57 -6.12 5.11 12.51
N ILE A 58 -7.25 5.30 11.80
CA ILE A 58 -7.55 6.55 11.06
C ILE A 58 -7.99 7.66 12.02
N VAL A 59 -8.89 7.35 12.95
CA VAL A 59 -9.54 8.33 13.84
C VAL A 59 -8.56 8.86 14.90
N LEU A 60 -7.75 8.01 15.51
CA LEU A 60 -6.82 8.40 16.60
C LEU A 60 -5.86 9.54 16.21
N PRO A 61 -5.22 9.54 15.03
CA PRO A 61 -4.41 10.66 14.55
C PRO A 61 -5.19 11.93 14.19
N MET A 62 -6.49 11.81 13.88
CA MET A 62 -7.35 12.93 13.48
C MET A 62 -8.02 13.65 14.65
N LEU A 63 -8.29 12.96 15.77
CA LEU A 63 -8.97 13.53 16.95
C LEU A 63 -8.19 14.64 17.66
N LYS A 64 -6.86 14.72 17.52
CA LYS A 64 -6.06 15.77 18.17
C LYS A 64 -5.87 16.97 17.23
N ARG A 65 -6.55 18.08 17.57
CA ARG A 65 -6.27 19.41 17.01
C ARG A 65 -4.85 19.82 17.41
N THR A 66 -4.07 20.15 16.40
CA THR A 66 -2.62 20.39 16.37
C THR A 66 -2.12 21.43 17.38
N SER A 67 -1.34 20.98 18.37
CA SER A 67 -0.31 21.80 19.04
C SER A 67 1.08 21.13 19.06
N GLU A 68 1.19 19.87 18.63
CA GLU A 68 2.45 19.12 18.65
C GLU A 68 3.06 19.06 17.25
N ILE A 69 4.20 19.72 17.08
CA ILE A 69 5.02 19.62 15.87
C ILE A 69 5.50 18.17 15.75
N ARG A 70 5.28 17.54 14.60
CA ARG A 70 5.63 16.14 14.32
C ARG A 70 6.63 16.07 13.17
N CYS A 71 7.53 15.11 13.23
CA CYS A 71 8.50 14.84 12.16
C CYS A 71 8.50 13.35 11.81
N VAL A 72 8.99 13.04 10.61
CA VAL A 72 9.15 11.67 10.11
C VAL A 72 10.63 11.40 9.95
N CYS A 73 11.14 10.41 10.69
CA CYS A 73 12.53 9.98 10.58
C CYS A 73 12.66 8.88 9.52
N PHE A 74 13.49 9.10 8.50
CA PHE A 74 13.80 8.05 7.52
C PHE A 74 14.92 7.15 8.07
N GLY A 75 14.51 6.11 8.80
CA GLY A 75 15.40 5.09 9.34
C GLY A 75 15.88 4.08 8.29
N SER A 76 16.80 3.20 8.67
CA SER A 76 17.35 2.14 7.81
C SER A 76 16.28 1.22 7.23
N ALA A 77 15.29 0.82 8.06
CA ALA A 77 14.18 -0.02 7.63
C ALA A 77 13.32 0.64 6.54
N ALA A 78 12.97 1.92 6.70
CA ALA A 78 12.18 2.64 5.70
C ALA A 78 12.90 2.74 4.36
N ARG A 79 14.21 2.97 4.38
CA ARG A 79 15.04 2.97 3.16
C ARG A 79 15.07 1.60 2.49
N LEU A 80 15.30 0.54 3.27
CA LEU A 80 15.33 -0.83 2.75
C LEU A 80 13.99 -1.19 2.10
N PHE A 81 12.88 -0.95 2.79
CA PHE A 81 11.56 -1.26 2.24
C PHE A 81 11.14 -0.35 1.09
N SER A 82 11.66 0.89 1.01
CA SER A 82 11.50 1.74 -0.18
C SER A 82 12.18 1.12 -1.40
N ILE A 83 13.43 0.66 -1.25
CA ILE A 83 14.19 0.00 -2.32
C ILE A 83 13.50 -1.31 -2.75
N LEU A 84 13.10 -2.14 -1.78
CA LEU A 84 12.40 -3.39 -2.04
C LEU A 84 11.03 -3.15 -2.71
N SER A 85 10.30 -2.12 -2.29
CA SER A 85 9.05 -1.71 -2.94
C SER A 85 9.31 -1.30 -4.38
N GLY A 86 10.34 -0.49 -4.63
CA GLY A 86 10.68 -0.06 -5.97
C GLY A 86 11.09 -1.23 -6.87
N ALA A 87 11.89 -2.17 -6.36
CA ALA A 87 12.26 -3.38 -7.09
C ALA A 87 11.06 -4.29 -7.39
N ALA A 88 10.17 -4.50 -6.41
CA ALA A 88 8.95 -5.26 -6.61
C ALA A 88 8.02 -4.60 -7.65
N LEU A 89 7.99 -3.27 -7.68
CA LEU A 89 7.14 -2.50 -8.59
C LEU A 89 7.70 -2.51 -10.02
N LEU A 90 9.03 -2.58 -10.18
CA LEU A 90 9.68 -2.87 -11.48
C LEU A 90 9.36 -4.28 -11.98
N LEU A 91 9.41 -5.29 -11.12
CA LEU A 91 9.03 -6.67 -11.48
C LEU A 91 7.56 -6.77 -11.88
N PHE A 92 6.68 -6.09 -11.13
CA PHE A 92 5.26 -5.98 -11.47
C PHE A 92 5.06 -5.31 -12.83
N ALA A 93 5.73 -4.18 -13.09
CA ALA A 93 5.67 -3.47 -14.36
C ALA A 93 6.14 -4.34 -15.54
N ALA A 94 7.25 -5.07 -15.38
CA ALA A 94 7.77 -5.98 -16.40
C ALA A 94 6.76 -7.06 -16.78
N GLY A 95 6.08 -7.66 -15.78
CA GLY A 95 5.03 -8.65 -16.02
C GLY A 95 3.79 -8.07 -16.72
N ARG A 96 3.42 -6.81 -16.44
CA ARG A 96 2.31 -6.13 -17.14
C ARG A 96 2.69 -5.74 -18.57
N ILE A 97 3.94 -5.34 -18.80
CA ILE A 97 4.47 -5.03 -20.14
C ILE A 97 4.49 -6.29 -21.01
N SER A 98 5.00 -7.41 -20.50
CA SER A 98 5.02 -8.67 -21.26
C SER A 98 3.62 -9.16 -21.60
N ALA A 99 2.67 -9.09 -20.66
CA ALA A 99 1.27 -9.42 -20.91
C ALA A 99 0.64 -8.52 -21.98
N SER A 100 0.91 -7.22 -21.93
CA SER A 100 0.40 -6.27 -22.93
C SER A 100 0.97 -6.54 -24.32
N ILE A 101 2.27 -6.89 -24.43
CA ILE A 101 2.90 -7.23 -25.72
C ILE A 101 2.29 -8.50 -26.31
N ALA A 102 2.04 -9.52 -25.49
CA ALA A 102 1.39 -10.76 -25.93
C ALA A 102 -0.03 -10.48 -26.46
N GLU A 103 -0.80 -9.65 -25.76
CA GLU A 103 -2.13 -9.23 -26.20
C GLU A 103 -2.09 -8.48 -27.54
N ILE A 104 -1.18 -7.52 -27.69
CA ILE A 104 -0.95 -6.79 -28.96
C ILE A 104 -0.66 -7.75 -30.10
N SER A 105 0.18 -8.77 -29.88
CA SER A 105 0.56 -9.72 -30.92
C SER A 105 -0.58 -10.64 -31.38
N SER A 106 -1.65 -10.72 -30.59
CA SER A 106 -2.81 -11.59 -30.85
C SER A 106 -4.00 -10.88 -31.50
N VAL A 107 -3.94 -9.55 -31.63
CA VAL A 107 -5.06 -8.73 -32.13
C VAL A 107 -4.84 -8.42 -33.62
N SER A 108 -5.48 -9.19 -34.50
CA SER A 108 -5.44 -8.93 -35.95
C SER A 108 -6.55 -8.01 -36.48
N ASP A 109 -7.66 -7.80 -35.76
CA ASP A 109 -8.87 -7.14 -36.32
C ASP A 109 -9.54 -6.08 -35.40
N ALA A 110 -8.86 -5.56 -34.37
CA ALA A 110 -9.47 -4.54 -33.51
C ALA A 110 -9.53 -3.16 -34.17
N SER A 111 -10.60 -2.41 -33.92
CA SER A 111 -10.69 -1.01 -34.33
C SER A 111 -9.51 -0.18 -33.76
N PRO A 112 -8.90 0.73 -34.54
CA PRO A 112 -7.71 1.48 -34.11
C PRO A 112 -7.91 2.27 -32.81
N LEU A 113 -9.12 2.79 -32.60
CA LEU A 113 -9.49 3.51 -31.38
C LEU A 113 -9.60 2.58 -30.16
N ALA A 114 -10.19 1.39 -30.30
CA ALA A 114 -10.27 0.41 -29.20
C ALA A 114 -8.88 -0.09 -28.81
N PHE A 115 -8.00 -0.32 -29.79
CA PHE A 115 -6.61 -0.71 -29.57
C PHE A 115 -5.80 0.40 -28.86
N LEU A 116 -5.95 1.66 -29.29
CA LEU A 116 -5.31 2.82 -28.66
C LEU A 116 -5.75 3.02 -27.20
N PHE A 117 -7.05 2.98 -26.91
CA PHE A 117 -7.53 3.26 -25.55
C PHE A 117 -7.38 2.07 -24.60
N SER A 118 -7.61 0.84 -25.07
CA SER A 118 -7.50 -0.35 -24.23
C SER A 118 -6.03 -0.74 -24.02
N THR A 119 -5.31 -1.01 -25.09
CA THR A 119 -4.00 -1.67 -25.00
C THR A 119 -2.88 -0.67 -24.73
N LEU A 120 -2.88 0.50 -25.40
CA LEU A 120 -1.88 1.54 -25.15
C LEU A 120 -2.08 2.19 -23.77
N GLY A 121 -3.33 2.45 -23.38
CA GLY A 121 -3.67 2.99 -22.06
C GLY A 121 -3.20 2.08 -20.93
N VAL A 122 -3.50 0.79 -21.01
CA VAL A 122 -3.02 -0.21 -20.04
C VAL A 122 -1.50 -0.32 -20.08
N PHE A 123 -0.86 -0.31 -21.25
CA PHE A 123 0.60 -0.36 -21.36
C PHE A 123 1.28 0.82 -20.66
N VAL A 124 0.77 2.04 -20.86
CA VAL A 124 1.33 3.24 -20.22
C VAL A 124 1.09 3.20 -18.72
N PHE A 125 -0.18 3.09 -18.29
CA PHE A 125 -0.54 3.24 -16.88
C PHE A 125 -0.22 2.01 -16.01
N MET A 126 -0.13 0.81 -16.59
CA MET A 126 0.22 -0.43 -15.86
C MET A 126 1.62 -0.93 -16.16
N GLY A 127 2.31 -0.39 -17.17
CA GLY A 127 3.70 -0.70 -17.50
C GLY A 127 4.65 0.44 -17.18
N ILE A 128 4.58 1.54 -17.94
CA ILE A 128 5.56 2.64 -17.86
C ILE A 128 5.46 3.41 -16.54
N VAL A 129 4.25 3.84 -16.15
CA VAL A 129 4.04 4.63 -14.93
C VAL A 129 4.50 3.87 -13.66
N PRO A 130 4.20 2.57 -13.48
CA PRO A 130 4.78 1.83 -12.37
C PRO A 130 6.29 1.69 -12.52
N ALA A 131 6.84 1.42 -13.72
CA ALA A 131 8.30 1.33 -13.86
C ALA A 131 9.02 2.60 -13.38
N LEU A 132 8.51 3.78 -13.74
CA LEU A 132 9.00 5.08 -13.26
C LEU A 132 8.84 5.21 -11.74
N SER A 133 7.68 4.82 -11.21
CA SER A 133 7.40 4.85 -9.77
C SER A 133 8.35 3.96 -8.98
N GLY A 134 8.74 2.80 -9.54
CA GLY A 134 9.71 1.89 -8.97
C GLY A 134 11.10 2.52 -8.86
N GLY A 135 11.55 3.16 -9.94
CA GLY A 135 12.79 3.94 -9.95
C GLY A 135 12.79 5.09 -8.93
N ILE A 136 11.66 5.79 -8.80
CA ILE A 136 11.50 6.86 -7.80
C ILE A 136 11.61 6.31 -6.37
N LEU A 137 10.96 5.18 -6.06
CA LEU A 137 11.04 4.57 -4.72
C LEU A 137 12.46 4.07 -4.39
N ILE A 138 13.19 3.54 -5.36
CA ILE A 138 14.62 3.20 -5.18
C ILE A 138 15.42 4.47 -4.88
N ALA A 139 15.21 5.54 -5.64
CA ALA A 139 15.89 6.82 -5.42
C ALA A 139 15.58 7.40 -4.03
N VAL A 140 14.32 7.34 -3.58
CA VAL A 140 13.93 7.72 -2.21
C VAL A 140 14.70 6.91 -1.19
N GLY A 141 14.76 5.58 -1.33
CA GLY A 141 15.46 4.73 -0.38
C GLY A 141 16.97 4.97 -0.30
N LEU A 142 17.60 5.31 -1.44
CA LEU A 142 19.03 5.62 -1.50
C LEU A 142 19.37 7.03 -0.95
N ARG A 143 18.50 8.02 -1.21
CA ARG A 143 18.76 9.43 -0.88
C ARG A 143 18.17 9.88 0.44
N ALA A 144 17.12 9.22 0.93
CA ALA A 144 16.44 9.67 2.13
C ALA A 144 17.28 9.38 3.38
N ARG A 145 17.72 10.40 4.12
CA ARG A 145 18.49 10.26 5.36
C ARG A 145 18.03 11.27 6.42
N GLY A 146 17.84 10.79 7.65
CA GLY A 146 17.62 11.63 8.83
C GLY A 146 16.21 12.20 8.97
N GLN A 147 16.11 13.33 9.68
CA GLN A 147 14.84 13.96 10.09
C GLN A 147 14.22 14.90 9.04
N SER A 148 14.90 15.18 7.93
CA SER A 148 14.43 16.17 6.95
C SER A 148 14.84 15.88 5.50
N GLY A 149 15.60 14.83 5.23
CA GLY A 149 16.22 14.64 3.93
C GLY A 149 15.52 13.58 3.12
N ALA A 150 14.68 13.96 2.16
CA ALA A 150 14.92 13.49 0.80
C ALA A 150 15.75 14.60 0.15
N GLY A 151 17.07 14.54 0.32
CA GLY A 151 17.98 15.62 -0.07
C GLY A 151 17.73 16.07 -1.52
N GLY A 152 17.09 17.24 -1.67
CA GLY A 152 16.82 17.89 -2.96
C GLY A 152 15.89 17.13 -3.92
N MET A 153 15.15 16.09 -3.48
CA MET A 153 14.23 15.38 -4.38
C MET A 153 12.90 16.13 -4.48
N ASN A 154 12.46 16.42 -5.70
CA ASN A 154 11.15 17.01 -5.96
C ASN A 154 10.07 16.01 -5.52
N GLY A 155 9.43 16.25 -4.36
CA GLY A 155 8.36 15.38 -3.86
C GLY A 155 7.14 15.26 -4.78
N TRP A 156 7.03 16.13 -5.80
CA TRP A 156 6.11 15.99 -6.94
C TRP A 156 6.28 14.67 -7.70
N LEU A 157 7.49 14.09 -7.71
CA LEU A 157 7.75 12.79 -8.36
C LEU A 157 6.90 11.67 -7.74
N LEU A 158 6.55 11.75 -6.46
CA LEU A 158 5.68 10.75 -5.82
C LEU A 158 4.23 10.81 -6.30
N LEU A 159 3.83 11.87 -7.03
CA LEU A 159 2.53 11.88 -7.70
C LEU A 159 2.48 10.85 -8.83
N VAL A 160 3.61 10.48 -9.44
CA VAL A 160 3.65 9.41 -10.44
C VAL A 160 3.20 8.08 -9.82
N LEU A 161 3.69 7.81 -8.59
CA LEU A 161 3.28 6.63 -7.83
C LEU A 161 1.80 6.67 -7.42
N LEU A 162 1.29 7.86 -7.07
CA LEU A 162 -0.13 8.06 -6.81
C LEU A 162 -0.99 7.81 -8.06
N VAL A 163 -0.58 8.35 -9.22
CA VAL A 163 -1.28 8.17 -10.49
C VAL A 163 -1.35 6.69 -10.86
N TRP A 164 -0.24 5.96 -10.73
CA TRP A 164 -0.26 4.50 -10.90
C TRP A 164 -1.21 3.83 -9.91
N GLN A 165 -1.14 4.17 -8.62
CA GLN A 165 -2.00 3.56 -7.60
C GLN A 165 -3.50 3.78 -7.89
N VAL A 166 -3.88 4.97 -8.38
CA VAL A 166 -5.25 5.29 -8.78
C VAL A 166 -5.64 4.53 -10.05
N ALA A 167 -4.76 4.44 -11.05
CA ALA A 167 -5.02 3.66 -12.24
C ALA A 167 -5.20 2.16 -11.89
N GLN A 168 -4.33 1.60 -11.04
CA GLN A 168 -4.43 0.23 -10.55
C GLN A 168 -5.74 0.00 -9.80
N LEU A 169 -6.16 0.97 -8.98
CA LEU A 169 -7.45 0.92 -8.30
C LEU A 169 -8.61 0.88 -9.31
N LEU A 170 -8.57 1.69 -10.37
CA LEU A 170 -9.62 1.71 -11.40
C LEU A 170 -9.70 0.38 -12.16
N VAL A 171 -8.57 -0.18 -12.59
CA VAL A 171 -8.53 -1.48 -13.27
C VAL A 171 -9.05 -2.58 -12.35
N THR A 172 -8.53 -2.63 -11.11
CA THR A 172 -8.96 -3.63 -10.12
C THR A 172 -10.45 -3.45 -9.78
N PHE A 173 -10.96 -2.22 -9.77
CA PHE A 173 -12.38 -1.95 -9.52
C PHE A 173 -13.28 -2.39 -10.69
N MET A 174 -12.84 -2.17 -11.94
CA MET A 174 -13.55 -2.65 -13.12
C MET A 174 -13.65 -4.19 -13.10
N ASP A 175 -12.55 -4.86 -12.81
CA ASP A 175 -12.52 -6.33 -12.63
C ASP A 175 -13.38 -6.77 -11.43
N PHE A 176 -13.38 -6.00 -10.34
CA PHE A 176 -14.16 -6.27 -9.12
C PHE A 176 -15.66 -6.21 -9.34
N THR A 177 -16.17 -5.35 -10.23
CA THR A 177 -17.61 -5.30 -10.54
C THR A 177 -18.13 -6.61 -11.16
N ALA A 178 -17.24 -7.43 -11.74
CA ALA A 178 -17.57 -8.76 -12.22
C ALA A 178 -17.49 -9.85 -11.13
N VAL A 179 -16.75 -9.63 -10.03
CA VAL A 179 -16.45 -10.65 -8.99
C VAL A 179 -16.52 -10.07 -7.56
N ARG A 180 -17.64 -9.43 -7.24
CA ARG A 180 -17.84 -8.62 -6.01
C ARG A 180 -17.72 -9.38 -4.68
N HIS A 181 -17.78 -10.70 -4.72
CA HIS A 181 -17.93 -11.54 -3.52
C HIS A 181 -16.61 -12.15 -3.01
N VAL A 182 -15.48 -11.96 -3.71
CA VAL A 182 -14.19 -12.54 -3.32
C VAL A 182 -13.50 -11.69 -2.26
N SER A 183 -13.22 -12.28 -1.10
CA SER A 183 -12.65 -11.56 0.06
C SER A 183 -11.29 -10.92 -0.23
N ASP A 184 -10.47 -11.54 -1.08
CA ASP A 184 -9.15 -11.02 -1.44
C ASP A 184 -9.21 -9.77 -2.31
N GLN A 185 -10.19 -9.71 -3.22
CA GLN A 185 -10.40 -8.55 -4.06
C GLN A 185 -10.85 -7.34 -3.23
N MET A 186 -11.75 -7.55 -2.25
CA MET A 186 -12.17 -6.47 -1.36
C MET A 186 -10.99 -5.94 -0.53
N LEU A 187 -10.16 -6.82 0.04
CA LEU A 187 -8.95 -6.41 0.77
C LEU A 187 -7.96 -5.64 -0.12
N ALA A 188 -7.81 -6.06 -1.37
CA ALA A 188 -7.00 -5.35 -2.36
C ALA A 188 -7.52 -3.94 -2.63
N VAL A 189 -8.80 -3.80 -2.99
CA VAL A 189 -9.42 -2.49 -3.26
C VAL A 189 -9.31 -1.58 -2.04
N MET A 190 -9.62 -2.06 -0.84
CA MET A 190 -9.50 -1.26 0.39
C MET A 190 -8.05 -0.85 0.68
N SER A 191 -7.09 -1.75 0.44
CA SER A 191 -5.66 -1.42 0.55
C SER A 191 -5.28 -0.30 -0.42
N MET A 192 -5.69 -0.40 -1.70
CA MET A 192 -5.43 0.62 -2.71
C MET A 192 -6.08 1.97 -2.37
N VAL A 193 -7.31 1.97 -1.85
CA VAL A 193 -8.04 3.17 -1.39
C VAL A 193 -7.30 3.87 -0.26
N LEU A 194 -6.69 3.14 0.68
CA LEU A 194 -5.87 3.74 1.75
C LEU A 194 -4.44 4.08 1.30
N GLY A 195 -3.91 3.36 0.31
CA GLY A 195 -2.60 3.61 -0.29
C GLY A 195 -2.54 4.95 -1.02
N ALA A 196 -3.59 5.33 -1.75
CA ALA A 196 -3.66 6.60 -2.46
C ALA A 196 -3.45 7.85 -1.56
N PRO A 197 -4.23 8.09 -0.48
CA PRO A 197 -3.99 9.21 0.42
C PRO A 197 -2.66 9.10 1.18
N PHE A 198 -2.16 7.86 1.41
CA PHE A 198 -0.83 7.65 1.97
C PHE A 198 0.27 8.16 1.02
N PHE A 199 0.27 7.81 -0.26
CA PHE A 199 1.28 8.30 -1.22
C PHE A 199 1.19 9.81 -1.43
N LEU A 200 -0.02 10.37 -1.45
CA LEU A 200 -0.21 11.82 -1.48
C LEU A 200 0.41 12.50 -0.25
N ALA A 201 0.17 11.94 0.94
CA ALA A 201 0.74 12.44 2.18
C ALA A 201 2.27 12.33 2.19
N HIS A 202 2.79 11.21 1.69
CA HIS A 202 4.22 10.97 1.56
C HIS A 202 4.88 11.97 0.60
N GLY A 203 4.25 12.26 -0.54
CA GLY A 203 4.66 13.30 -1.48
C GLY A 203 4.76 14.68 -0.84
N ARG A 204 3.78 15.07 0.00
CA ARG A 204 3.80 16.32 0.77
C ARG A 204 4.93 16.38 1.79
N VAL A 205 5.19 15.26 2.47
CA VAL A 205 6.27 15.18 3.46
C VAL A 205 7.63 15.35 2.78
N LEU A 206 7.85 14.73 1.60
CA LEU A 206 9.10 14.85 0.86
C LEU A 206 9.27 16.20 0.16
N SER A 207 8.19 16.82 -0.36
CA SER A 207 8.28 18.13 -1.01
C SER A 207 8.39 19.31 -0.05
N GLY A 208 8.12 19.08 1.25
CA GLY A 208 8.04 20.15 2.25
C GLY A 208 6.78 21.03 2.15
N ILE A 209 5.95 20.84 1.12
CA ILE A 209 4.74 21.64 0.91
C ILE A 209 3.63 21.15 1.86
N GLY A 210 3.28 21.98 2.84
CA GLY A 210 2.26 21.64 3.83
C GLY A 210 2.68 20.46 4.71
N HIS A 211 3.95 20.44 5.14
CA HIS A 211 4.58 19.35 5.89
C HIS A 211 3.69 18.84 7.05
N ASP A 212 3.14 19.72 7.88
CA ASP A 212 2.31 19.31 9.03
C ASP A 212 1.03 18.57 8.61
N LYS A 213 0.38 19.03 7.54
CA LYS A 213 -0.79 18.35 6.95
C LYS A 213 -0.37 16.99 6.37
N GLY A 214 0.77 16.95 5.70
CA GLY A 214 1.39 15.73 5.17
C GLY A 214 1.66 14.70 6.27
N VAL A 215 2.36 15.08 7.35
CA VAL A 215 2.66 14.19 8.48
C VAL A 215 1.39 13.71 9.17
N ARG A 216 0.37 14.58 9.32
CA ARG A 216 -0.92 14.18 9.88
C ARG A 216 -1.63 13.15 9.01
N GLN A 217 -1.67 13.34 7.70
CA GLN A 217 -2.27 12.38 6.76
C GLN A 217 -1.46 11.08 6.69
N LEU A 218 -0.13 11.16 6.73
CA LEU A 218 0.75 10.00 6.78
C LEU A 218 0.49 9.16 8.04
N ALA A 219 0.27 9.82 9.19
CA ALA A 219 -0.11 9.14 10.43
C ALA A 219 -1.50 8.49 10.34
N ALA A 220 -2.46 9.14 9.68
CA ALA A 220 -3.83 8.67 9.55
C ALA A 220 -3.97 7.51 8.55
N PHE A 221 -3.19 7.49 7.46
CA PHE A 221 -3.36 6.52 6.37
C PHE A 221 -2.23 5.49 6.26
N GLY A 222 -1.03 5.76 6.77
CA GLY A 222 0.12 4.86 6.64
C GLY A 222 -0.03 3.54 7.39
N LEU A 223 -0.41 3.58 8.67
CA LEU A 223 -0.60 2.35 9.48
C LEU A 223 -1.82 1.53 9.02
N PRO A 224 -2.98 2.13 8.70
CA PRO A 224 -4.09 1.41 8.08
C PRO A 224 -3.75 0.76 6.74
N PHE A 225 -3.08 1.49 5.84
CA PHE A 225 -2.65 0.96 4.57
C PHE A 225 -1.71 -0.25 4.76
N ALA A 226 -0.75 -0.14 5.68
CA ALA A 226 0.12 -1.24 6.05
C ALA A 226 -0.67 -2.44 6.60
N LEU A 227 -1.65 -2.21 7.48
CA LEU A 227 -2.45 -3.28 8.07
C LEU A 227 -3.20 -4.08 7.00
N LEU A 228 -3.89 -3.39 6.08
CA LEU A 228 -4.60 -4.05 4.98
C LEU A 228 -3.64 -4.74 4.02
N SER A 229 -2.54 -4.08 3.64
CA SER A 229 -1.54 -4.66 2.75
C SER A 229 -0.93 -5.94 3.30
N LEU A 230 -0.51 -5.96 4.57
CA LEU A 230 0.06 -7.14 5.22
C LEU A 230 -0.96 -8.29 5.35
N THR A 231 -2.20 -7.93 5.70
CA THR A 231 -3.31 -8.90 5.83
C THR A 231 -3.70 -9.49 4.48
N LEU A 232 -3.53 -8.76 3.38
CA LEU A 232 -3.72 -9.27 2.03
C LEU A 232 -2.54 -10.13 1.56
N SER A 233 -1.31 -9.62 1.72
CA SER A 233 -0.14 -10.18 1.05
C SER A 233 0.43 -11.42 1.73
N ILE A 234 0.56 -11.42 3.07
CA ILE A 234 1.20 -12.53 3.79
C ILE A 234 0.41 -13.83 3.62
N PRO A 235 -0.93 -13.86 3.82
CA PRO A 235 -1.70 -15.08 3.61
C PRO A 235 -1.69 -15.54 2.15
N SER A 236 -1.65 -14.61 1.19
CA SER A 236 -1.61 -14.93 -0.24
C SER A 236 -0.26 -15.55 -0.66
N ILE A 237 0.85 -15.04 -0.14
CA ILE A 237 2.17 -15.63 -0.35
C ILE A 237 2.25 -16.99 0.33
N ALA A 238 1.77 -17.12 1.57
CA ALA A 238 1.77 -18.39 2.31
C ALA A 238 0.95 -19.47 1.58
N ALA A 239 -0.23 -19.11 1.07
CA ALA A 239 -1.06 -19.98 0.25
C ALA A 239 -0.33 -20.43 -1.04
N SER A 240 0.27 -19.47 -1.76
CA SER A 240 1.00 -19.76 -3.00
C SER A 240 2.19 -20.69 -2.75
N LEU A 241 2.92 -20.52 -1.64
CA LEU A 241 4.02 -21.40 -1.24
C LEU A 241 3.54 -22.79 -0.83
N ALA A 242 2.32 -22.90 -0.30
CA ALA A 242 1.68 -24.18 0.01
C ALA A 242 1.05 -24.85 -1.22
N GLY A 243 1.29 -24.33 -2.44
CA GLY A 243 0.76 -24.88 -3.68
C GLY A 243 -0.73 -24.60 -3.91
N ARG A 244 -1.36 -23.73 -3.12
CA ARG A 244 -2.75 -23.31 -3.32
C ARG A 244 -2.79 -22.08 -4.21
N ALA A 245 -3.26 -22.27 -5.45
CA ALA A 245 -3.54 -21.16 -6.35
C ALA A 245 -5.00 -20.72 -6.16
N PHE A 246 -5.21 -19.41 -5.99
CA PHE A 246 -6.53 -18.81 -5.95
C PHE A 246 -6.71 -18.00 -7.23
N PRO A 247 -7.54 -18.42 -8.19
CA PRO A 247 -7.62 -17.83 -9.52
C PRO A 247 -8.08 -16.37 -9.50
N PHE A 248 -8.86 -15.99 -8.49
CA PHE A 248 -9.39 -14.63 -8.33
C PHE A 248 -8.60 -13.74 -7.35
N GLY A 249 -7.49 -14.24 -6.80
CA GLY A 249 -6.61 -13.51 -5.88
C GLY A 249 -5.61 -12.59 -6.58
N LEU A 250 -4.90 -11.76 -5.81
CA LEU A 250 -3.77 -11.02 -6.35
C LEU A 250 -2.69 -12.00 -6.85
N PRO A 251 -2.11 -11.80 -8.05
CA PRO A 251 -0.98 -12.61 -8.51
C PRO A 251 0.18 -12.51 -7.52
N LEU A 252 1.06 -13.51 -7.49
CA LEU A 252 2.18 -13.57 -6.55
C LEU A 252 3.05 -12.30 -6.60
N THR A 253 3.32 -11.79 -7.81
CA THR A 253 4.06 -10.53 -8.03
C THR A 253 3.37 -9.34 -7.38
N GLY A 254 2.04 -9.24 -7.51
CA GLY A 254 1.23 -8.23 -6.83
C GLY A 254 1.26 -8.41 -5.31
N SER A 255 1.16 -9.64 -4.81
CA SER A 255 1.22 -9.92 -3.38
C SER A 255 2.55 -9.50 -2.77
N VAL A 256 3.68 -9.80 -3.43
CA VAL A 256 5.01 -9.35 -3.00
C VAL A 256 5.12 -7.82 -3.05
N LEU A 257 4.56 -7.19 -4.07
CA LEU A 257 4.54 -5.73 -4.18
C LEU A 257 3.80 -5.08 -3.00
N TYR A 258 2.58 -5.50 -2.70
CA TYR A 258 1.82 -4.95 -1.57
C TYR A 258 2.43 -5.31 -0.21
N LEU A 259 3.13 -6.45 -0.09
CA LEU A 259 3.93 -6.75 1.10
C LEU A 259 5.02 -5.68 1.30
N CYS A 260 5.81 -5.40 0.27
CA CYS A 260 6.88 -4.40 0.33
C CYS A 260 6.33 -2.99 0.61
N LEU A 261 5.26 -2.58 -0.09
CA LEU A 261 4.63 -1.28 0.12
C LEU A 261 4.00 -1.16 1.52
N GLY A 262 3.40 -2.23 2.02
CA GLY A 262 2.86 -2.30 3.37
C GLY A 262 3.94 -2.18 4.45
N LEU A 263 5.06 -2.89 4.29
CA LEU A 263 6.21 -2.77 5.19
C LEU A 263 6.86 -1.40 5.12
N TYR A 264 6.93 -0.80 3.93
CA TYR A 264 7.39 0.57 3.75
C TYR A 264 6.49 1.57 4.49
N ALA A 265 5.17 1.48 4.31
CA ALA A 265 4.22 2.32 5.01
C ALA A 265 4.24 2.11 6.54
N ALA A 266 4.38 0.87 7.00
CA ALA A 266 4.54 0.55 8.42
C ALA A 266 5.80 1.21 9.00
N SER A 267 6.93 1.07 8.31
CA SER A 267 8.19 1.64 8.77
C SER A 267 8.15 3.17 8.90
N LEU A 268 7.48 3.86 7.97
CA LEU A 268 7.25 5.30 8.02
C LEU A 268 6.25 5.70 9.11
N GLY A 269 5.14 4.97 9.25
CA GLY A 269 4.14 5.24 10.29
C GLY A 269 4.70 5.03 11.70
N LEU A 270 5.55 4.01 11.87
CA LEU A 270 6.24 3.73 13.14
C LEU A 270 7.38 4.74 13.42
N SER A 271 7.96 5.36 12.39
CA SER A 271 9.02 6.37 12.56
C SER A 271 8.52 7.78 12.83
N ILE A 272 7.20 8.01 12.83
CA ILE A 272 6.61 9.30 13.23
C ILE A 272 6.92 9.57 14.70
N GLN A 273 7.54 10.72 14.96
CA GLN A 273 7.94 11.18 16.29
C GLN A 273 7.40 12.58 16.56
N ARG A 274 7.28 12.93 17.85
CA ARG A 274 7.10 14.33 18.24
C ARG A 274 8.43 15.04 18.03
N LYS A 275 8.41 16.19 17.35
CA LYS A 275 9.57 17.06 17.29
C LYS A 275 9.79 17.58 18.71
N ALA A 276 10.93 17.27 19.32
CA ALA A 276 11.29 17.84 20.61
C ALA A 276 11.44 19.35 20.44
N ALA A 277 10.78 20.13 21.28
CA ALA A 277 11.01 21.57 21.36
C ALA A 277 12.34 21.81 22.11
N HIS A 278 13.45 21.74 21.39
CA HIS A 278 14.74 22.33 21.75
C HIS A 278 15.20 23.07 20.48
N ALA A 279 15.45 24.37 20.41
CA ALA A 279 15.91 25.32 21.41
C ALA A 279 15.32 26.72 21.10
N ALA A 280 14.61 27.30 22.07
CA ALA A 280 14.20 28.71 22.06
C ALA A 280 14.35 29.31 23.46
N GLY A 281 15.45 28.96 24.14
CA GLY A 281 15.68 29.34 25.54
C GLY A 281 17.14 29.61 25.91
N GLU A 282 18.07 29.64 24.97
CA GLU A 282 19.47 30.00 25.24
C GLU A 282 19.98 30.94 24.15
N ALA A 283 19.71 32.23 24.32
CA ALA A 283 20.50 33.39 23.88
C ALA A 283 19.67 34.67 24.07
N ASN A 284 19.46 35.06 25.33
CA ASN A 284 19.26 36.45 25.73
C ASN A 284 20.19 36.71 26.90
#